data_AF-A0A2V8MHS3-F1
#
_entry.id   AF-A0A2V8MHS3-F1
#
_cell.length_a   1.000
_cell.length_b   1.000
_cell.length_c   1.000
_cell.angle_alpha   90.00
_cell.angle_beta   90.00
_cell.angle_gamma   90.00
#
_symmetry.space_group_name_H-M   'P 1'
#
loop_
_entity.id
_entity.type
_entity.pdbx_description
1 polymer ?
#
loop_
_entity_poly.entity_id
_entity_poly.type
_entity_poly.pdbx_seq_one_letter_code
_entity_poly.pdbx_strand_id
1 'polypeptide(L)'
;MPKGSRLCNFDCIYCECATGSWPLQWELRPQFPTAEDIHDALLASAETLEPDELDSITIAGNGEPTLSPYLDAIADVVNAARDRDWPQARTVILSNGTMCHKPGVR
;
A
#
# COMPACT_ATOMS: atom_id res chain seq x y z
N MET A 1 -3.89 1.27 2.06
CA MET A 1 -5.04 1.50 1.15
C MET A 1 -6.29 1.86 1.94
N PRO A 2 -7.33 2.45 1.34
CA PRO A 2 -8.50 2.92 2.07
C PRO A 2 -9.14 1.83 2.95
N LYS A 3 -9.46 2.17 4.20
CA LYS A 3 -10.15 1.25 5.11
C LYS A 3 -11.65 1.29 4.81
N GLY A 4 -12.26 0.11 4.62
CA GLY A 4 -13.72 -0.02 4.44
C GLY A 4 -14.27 0.54 3.11
N SER A 5 -13.41 0.92 2.17
CA SER A 5 -13.81 1.38 0.83
C SER A 5 -12.79 0.91 -0.21
N ARG A 6 -13.21 0.91 -1.48
CA ARG A 6 -12.37 0.52 -2.61
C ARG A 6 -12.06 1.73 -3.47
N LEU A 7 -10.79 1.96 -3.77
CA LEU A 7 -10.35 2.99 -4.72
C LEU A 7 -9.47 2.39 -5.81
N CYS A 8 -10.07 1.96 -6.90
CA CYS A 8 -9.35 1.43 -8.06
C CYS A 8 -9.98 1.96 -9.34
N ASN A 9 -9.15 2.23 -10.35
CA ASN A 9 -9.58 2.64 -11.69
C ASN A 9 -9.91 1.45 -12.60
N PHE A 10 -9.84 0.21 -12.09
CA PHE A 10 -10.25 -1.03 -12.76
C PHE A 10 -11.34 -1.74 -11.97
N ASP A 11 -12.25 -2.43 -12.66
CA ASP A 11 -13.23 -3.36 -12.07
C ASP A 11 -12.95 -4.81 -12.47
N CYS A 12 -11.82 -5.35 -12.01
CA CYS A 12 -11.45 -6.72 -12.35
C CYS A 12 -12.42 -7.72 -11.69
N ILE A 13 -13.08 -8.56 -12.51
CA ILE A 13 -14.02 -9.61 -12.08
C ILE A 13 -13.41 -10.63 -11.10
N TYR A 14 -12.08 -10.74 -11.10
CA TYR A 14 -11.30 -11.67 -10.29
C TYR A 14 -10.64 -10.99 -9.07
N CYS A 15 -10.93 -9.73 -8.80
CA CYS A 15 -10.28 -9.00 -7.71
C CYS A 15 -10.77 -9.50 -6.34
N GLU A 16 -9.85 -10.04 -5.54
CA GLU A 16 -10.11 -10.45 -4.16
C GLU A 16 -10.43 -9.27 -3.23
N CYS A 17 -9.99 -8.07 -3.59
CA CYS A 17 -10.32 -6.84 -2.88
C CYS A 17 -11.71 -6.27 -3.24
N ALA A 18 -12.50 -6.95 -4.08
CA ALA A 18 -13.86 -6.55 -4.42
C ALA A 18 -14.83 -6.90 -3.28
N THR A 19 -14.85 -6.08 -2.23
CA THR A 19 -15.83 -6.21 -1.14
C THR A 19 -17.09 -5.39 -1.47
N GLY A 20 -18.09 -6.02 -2.11
CA GLY A 20 -19.41 -5.41 -2.36
C GLY A 20 -19.49 -4.42 -3.52
N SER A 21 -20.69 -3.87 -3.75
CA SER A 21 -21.07 -3.08 -4.92
C SER A 21 -20.02 -2.05 -5.32
N TRP A 22 -19.70 -2.01 -6.61
CA TRP A 22 -18.96 -0.93 -7.23
C TRP A 22 -19.81 0.34 -7.19
N PRO A 23 -19.45 1.31 -6.35
CA PRO A 23 -19.24 2.61 -6.97
C PRO A 23 -17.80 3.03 -6.75
N LEU A 24 -17.28 3.76 -7.73
CA LEU A 24 -16.28 4.80 -7.53
C LEU A 24 -16.79 5.74 -6.42
N GLN A 25 -16.68 5.35 -5.16
CA GLN A 25 -17.13 6.17 -4.04
C GLN A 25 -16.02 7.15 -3.69
N TRP A 26 -15.60 7.97 -4.65
CA TRP A 26 -14.92 9.23 -4.35
C TRP A 26 -15.77 10.09 -3.39
N GLU A 27 -17.10 9.91 -3.44
CA GLU A 27 -18.11 10.48 -2.54
C GLU A 27 -17.95 10.06 -1.07
N LEU A 28 -17.38 8.87 -0.79
CA LEU A 28 -17.17 8.40 0.59
C LEU A 28 -15.99 9.05 1.31
N ARG A 29 -15.18 9.86 0.63
CA ARG A 29 -13.90 10.38 1.15
C ARG A 29 -13.02 9.24 1.66
N PRO A 30 -12.42 8.44 0.74
CA PRO A 30 -11.63 7.28 1.12
C PRO A 30 -10.63 7.62 2.22
N GLN A 31 -10.73 6.91 3.35
CA GLN A 31 -9.85 7.10 4.50
C GLN A 31 -8.60 6.27 4.30
N PHE A 32 -7.54 6.93 3.84
CA PHE A 32 -6.22 6.32 3.73
C PHE A 32 -5.57 6.21 5.12
N PRO A 33 -4.80 5.15 5.38
CA PRO A 33 -3.90 5.14 6.52
C PRO A 33 -2.91 6.30 6.37
N THR A 34 -2.58 6.91 7.50
CA THR A 34 -1.53 7.92 7.58
C THR A 34 -0.15 7.26 7.52
N ALA A 35 0.88 8.05 7.25
CA ALA A 35 2.27 7.58 7.33
C ALA A 35 2.63 7.07 8.74
N GLU A 36 2.07 7.68 9.77
CA GLU A 36 2.22 7.29 11.19
C GLU A 36 1.57 5.92 11.45
N ASP A 37 0.34 5.70 10.97
CA ASP A 37 -0.33 4.38 11.10
C ASP A 37 0.51 3.24 10.50
N ILE A 38 1.16 3.50 9.35
CA ILE A 38 2.03 2.53 8.69
C ILE A 38 3.34 2.33 9.46
N HIS A 39 3.93 3.41 9.95
CA HIS A 39 5.14 3.35 10.76
C HIS A 39 4.94 2.51 12.03
N ASP A 40 3.86 2.75 12.76
CA ASP A 40 3.56 2.04 14.00
C ASP A 40 3.27 0.56 13.76
N ALA A 41 2.59 0.23 12.65
CA ALA A 41 2.38 -1.16 12.24
C ALA A 41 3.69 -1.88 11.88
N LEU A 42 4.63 -1.19 11.23
CA LEU A 42 5.96 -1.73 10.91
C LEU A 42 6.80 -1.93 12.18
N LEU A 43 6.77 -0.98 13.12
CA LEU A 43 7.43 -1.13 14.41
C LEU A 43 6.90 -2.34 15.18
N ALA A 44 5.58 -2.49 15.29
CA ALA A 44 4.98 -3.65 15.94
C ALA A 44 5.37 -4.97 15.27
N SER A 45 5.55 -4.96 13.93
CA SER A 45 6.02 -6.14 13.19
C SER A 45 7.48 -6.46 13.52
N ALA A 46 8.35 -5.46 13.65
CA ALA A 46 9.76 -5.60 14.01
C ALA A 46 9.98 -6.13 15.43
N GLU A 47 9.00 -6.00 16.33
CA GLU A 47 9.05 -6.64 17.66
C GLU A 47 8.87 -8.17 17.59
N THR A 48 8.36 -8.69 16.47
CA THR A 48 7.95 -10.10 16.36
C THR A 48 8.67 -10.89 15.27
N LEU A 49 9.29 -10.21 14.31
CA LEU A 49 9.96 -10.81 13.16
C LEU A 49 11.46 -10.55 13.25
N GLU A 50 12.25 -11.61 13.06
CA GLU A 50 13.70 -11.47 13.01
C GLU A 50 14.16 -10.82 11.69
N PRO A 51 15.35 -10.17 11.66
CA PRO A 51 15.84 -9.47 10.47
C PRO A 51 15.92 -10.32 9.19
N ASP A 52 16.16 -11.63 9.33
CA ASP A 52 16.34 -12.57 8.21
C ASP A 52 15.05 -13.35 7.86
N GLU A 53 13.94 -13.11 8.56
CA GLU A 53 12.66 -13.80 8.31
C GLU A 53 11.80 -13.16 7.22
N LEU A 54 12.17 -11.95 6.78
CA LEU A 54 11.38 -11.17 5.84
C LEU A 54 12.08 -11.02 4.48
N ASP A 55 11.47 -11.56 3.43
CA ASP A 55 11.97 -11.39 2.05
C ASP A 55 11.49 -10.10 1.38
N SER A 56 10.30 -9.60 1.74
CA SER A 56 9.73 -8.40 1.13
C SER A 56 8.62 -7.74 1.96
N ILE A 57 8.50 -6.41 1.80
CA ILE A 57 7.35 -5.61 2.27
C ILE A 57 6.56 -5.19 1.03
N THR A 58 5.30 -5.62 0.94
CA THR A 58 4.44 -5.34 -0.22
C THR A 58 3.36 -4.30 0.11
N ILE A 59 3.34 -3.21 -0.64
CA ILE A 59 2.26 -2.21 -0.62
C ILE A 59 1.14 -2.70 -1.55
N ALA A 60 0.06 -3.19 -0.95
CA ALA A 60 -1.14 -3.66 -1.61
C ALA A 60 -2.41 -3.29 -0.80
N GLY A 61 -3.60 -3.52 -1.36
CA GLY A 61 -4.85 -3.45 -0.60
C GLY A 61 -6.07 -3.11 -1.45
N ASN A 62 -7.08 -2.52 -0.81
CA ASN A 62 -8.40 -2.21 -1.38
C ASN A 62 -8.38 -1.09 -2.44
N GLY A 63 -7.58 -1.24 -3.48
CA GLY A 63 -7.41 -0.22 -4.48
C GLY A 63 -6.15 -0.37 -5.32
N GLU A 64 -6.02 0.54 -6.28
CA GLU A 64 -4.79 0.73 -7.04
C GLU A 64 -3.86 1.69 -6.25
N PRO A 65 -2.67 1.24 -5.77
CA PRO A 65 -1.80 2.05 -4.93
C PRO A 65 -1.45 3.42 -5.52
N THR A 66 -1.27 3.47 -6.83
CA THR A 66 -0.85 4.67 -7.58
C THR A 66 -1.94 5.74 -7.71
N LEU A 67 -3.16 5.45 -7.24
CA LEU A 67 -4.23 6.45 -7.06
C LEU A 67 -4.19 7.13 -5.69
N SER A 68 -3.40 6.60 -4.74
CA SER A 68 -3.22 7.23 -3.43
C SER A 68 -2.39 8.50 -3.55
N PRO A 69 -2.85 9.64 -2.99
CA PRO A 69 -2.02 10.84 -2.92
C PRO A 69 -0.85 10.71 -1.94
N TYR A 70 -0.83 9.66 -1.12
CA TYR A 70 0.17 9.44 -0.07
C TYR A 70 1.15 8.31 -0.41
N LEU A 71 1.16 7.80 -1.65
CA LEU A 71 2.00 6.66 -2.00
C LEU A 71 3.49 6.94 -1.72
N ASP A 72 3.99 8.11 -2.11
CA ASP A 72 5.41 8.49 -1.91
C ASP A 72 5.78 8.49 -0.42
N ALA A 73 4.98 9.18 0.42
CA ALA A 73 5.21 9.23 1.85
C ALA A 73 5.15 7.85 2.52
N ILE A 74 4.25 6.97 2.06
CA ILE A 74 4.17 5.59 2.55
C ILE A 74 5.39 4.78 2.10
N ALA A 75 5.82 4.93 0.85
CA ALA A 75 7.01 4.25 0.34
C ALA A 75 8.27 4.66 1.09
N ASP A 76 8.41 5.95 1.43
CA ASP A 76 9.53 6.46 2.23
C ASP A 76 9.55 5.83 3.63
N VAL A 77 8.39 5.76 4.31
CA VAL A 77 8.28 5.12 5.63
C VAL A 77 8.61 3.62 5.56
N VAL A 78 8.09 2.92 4.55
CA VAL A 78 8.35 1.50 4.34
C VAL A 78 9.83 1.25 4.07
N ASN A 79 10.46 2.04 3.20
CA ASN A 79 11.88 1.92 2.90
C ASN A 79 12.75 2.19 4.12
N ALA A 80 12.42 3.22 4.91
CA ALA A 80 13.16 3.53 6.14
C ALA A 80 13.08 2.40 7.18
N ALA A 81 11.90 1.81 7.36
CA ALA A 81 11.72 0.66 8.25
C ALA A 81 12.46 -0.58 7.71
N ARG A 82 12.32 -0.87 6.42
CA ARG A 82 13.03 -1.97 5.75
C ARG A 82 14.53 -1.85 5.95
N ASP A 83 15.11 -0.69 5.63
CA ASP A 83 16.56 -0.47 5.73
C ASP A 83 17.08 -0.64 7.17
N ARG A 84 16.24 -0.33 8.17
CA ARG A 84 16.58 -0.44 9.59
C ARG A 84 16.45 -1.87 10.12
N ASP A 85 15.32 -2.52 9.85
CA ASP A 85 14.92 -3.75 10.54
C ASP A 85 15.12 -5.02 9.68
N TRP A 86 14.97 -4.90 8.35
CA TRP A 86 15.04 -6.02 7.39
C TRP A 86 15.85 -5.65 6.13
N PRO A 87 17.16 -5.37 6.25
CA PRO A 87 17.96 -4.80 5.17
C PRO A 87 18.08 -5.71 3.93
N GLN A 88 17.85 -7.02 4.07
CA GLN A 88 17.84 -7.97 2.94
C GLN A 88 16.50 -8.01 2.19
N ALA A 89 15.43 -7.49 2.80
CA ALA A 89 14.10 -7.52 2.21
C ALA A 89 13.95 -6.56 1.04
N ARG A 90 12.94 -6.77 0.20
CA ARG A 90 12.59 -5.90 -0.92
C ARG A 90 11.31 -5.12 -0.65
N THR A 91 11.27 -3.85 -1.01
CA THR A 91 10.01 -3.10 -1.10
C THR A 91 9.33 -3.41 -2.43
N VAL A 92 8.06 -3.81 -2.41
CA VAL A 92 7.27 -4.17 -3.59
C VAL A 92 5.97 -3.36 -3.61
N ILE A 93 5.53 -2.93 -4.79
CA ILE A 93 4.22 -2.29 -4.98
C ILE A 93 3.43 -3.15 -5.96
N LEU A 94 2.24 -3.61 -5.55
CA LEU A 94 1.35 -4.36 -6.43
C LEU A 94 0.41 -3.39 -7.15
N SER A 95 0.65 -3.16 -8.45
CA SER A 95 -0.07 -2.17 -9.26
C SER A 95 -0.60 -2.77 -10.57
N ASN A 96 -1.72 -2.23 -11.06
CA ASN A 96 -2.24 -2.47 -12.41
C ASN A 96 -1.43 -1.74 -13.51
N GLY A 97 -0.45 -0.90 -13.14
CA GLY A 97 0.50 -0.26 -14.03
C GLY A 97 -0.03 0.93 -14.83
N THR A 98 -1.34 1.22 -14.79
CA THR A 98 -1.92 2.26 -15.67
C THR A 98 -1.53 3.68 -15.31
N MET A 99 -1.01 3.90 -14.09
CA MET A 99 -0.56 5.22 -13.63
C MET A 99 0.96 5.41 -13.72
N CYS A 100 1.73 4.40 -14.16
CA CYS A 100 3.19 4.48 -14.25
C CYS A 100 3.72 5.51 -15.26
N HIS A 101 2.85 6.05 -16.12
CA HIS A 101 3.17 7.17 -16.99
C HIS A 101 3.27 8.51 -16.23
N LYS A 102 2.75 8.59 -15.00
CA LYS A 102 2.84 9.80 -14.17
C LYS A 102 4.25 9.95 -13.58
N PRO A 103 4.86 11.14 -13.59
CA PRO A 103 6.20 11.36 -13.06
C PRO A 103 6.39 10.93 -11.60
N GLY A 104 5.39 11.13 -10.73
CA GLY A 104 5.46 10.73 -9.32
C GLY A 104 5.17 9.25 -9.03
N VAL A 105 5.06 8.42 -10.06
CA VAL A 105 4.77 6.97 -9.92
C VAL A 105 5.89 6.12 -10.55
N ARG A 106 6.81 6.75 -11.27
CA ARG A 106 7.82 6.08 -12.09
C ARG A 106 9.08 5.73 -11.32
#